data_AF-H9C5A4-F1
#
_entry.id   AF-H9C5A4-F1
#
_cell.length_a   1.000
_cell.length_b   1.000
_cell.length_c   1.000
_cell.angle_alpha   90.00
_cell.angle_beta   90.00
_cell.angle_gamma   90.00
#
_symmetry.space_group_name_H-M   'P 1'
#
loop_
_entity.id
_entity.type
_entity.pdbx_description
1 polymer ?
#
loop_
_entity_poly.entity_id
_entity_poly.type
_entity_poly.pdbx_seq_one_letter_code
_entity_poly.pdbx_strand_id
1 'polypeptide(L)'
;VIYFPPKILTAVGSNISFHCIYKNEKKIVSSNKIVWWLNLAERIPQSQYDVVDDHISKVTFPNLNATKPRGKFTYDAVYCCSERECHHRYAELYVI
;
A
#
# COMPACT_ATOMS: atom_id res chain seq x y z
N VAL A 1 -1.33 4.21 -11.14
CA VAL A 1 -1.89 3.96 -9.79
C VAL A 1 -2.09 5.27 -9.07
N ILE A 2 -3.21 5.43 -8.39
CA ILE A 2 -3.53 6.57 -7.52
C ILE A 2 -3.62 6.02 -6.10
N TYR A 3 -2.99 6.71 -5.14
CA TYR A 3 -3.00 6.34 -3.73
C TYR A 3 -3.72 7.38 -2.90
N PHE A 4 -4.45 6.95 -1.88
CA PHE A 4 -5.07 7.83 -0.90
C PHE A 4 -5.00 7.24 0.52
N PRO A 5 -4.35 7.94 1.48
CA PRO A 5 -3.46 9.08 1.27
C PRO A 5 -2.15 8.66 0.54
N PRO A 6 -1.42 9.58 -0.12
CA PRO A 6 -0.13 9.25 -0.75
C PRO A 6 1.03 9.17 0.26
N LYS A 7 0.88 9.78 1.43
CA LYS A 7 1.86 9.77 2.52
C LYS A 7 1.16 9.75 3.88
N ILE A 8 1.67 8.98 4.84
CA ILE A 8 1.21 8.96 6.23
C ILE A 8 2.40 9.09 7.18
N LEU A 9 2.26 9.94 8.19
CA LEU A 9 3.12 9.96 9.38
C LEU A 9 2.27 9.51 10.57
N THR A 10 2.72 8.49 11.30
CA THR A 10 2.00 7.93 12.45
C THR A 10 2.93 7.50 13.57
N ALA A 11 2.38 7.28 14.76
CA ALA A 11 3.10 6.73 15.90
C ALA A 11 3.17 5.19 15.86
N VAL A 12 4.19 4.61 16.49
CA VAL A 12 4.26 3.16 16.80
C VAL A 12 2.96 2.66 17.46
N GLY A 13 2.52 1.47 17.08
CA GLY A 13 1.31 0.82 17.60
C GLY A 13 0.00 1.30 16.96
N SER A 14 0.05 2.28 16.05
CA SER A 14 -1.13 2.79 15.36
C SER A 14 -1.64 1.83 14.27
N ASN A 15 -2.93 1.94 13.96
CA ASN A 15 -3.55 1.26 12.83
C ASN A 15 -3.85 2.26 11.72
N ILE A 16 -3.31 2.02 10.52
CA ILE A 16 -3.47 2.93 9.38
C ILE A 16 -3.98 2.15 8.16
N SER A 17 -4.58 2.88 7.23
CA SER A 17 -5.04 2.29 5.98
C SER A 17 -4.61 3.13 4.77
N PHE A 18 -4.31 2.44 3.69
CA PHE A 18 -4.13 3.03 2.37
C PHE A 18 -5.20 2.51 1.43
N HIS A 19 -5.61 3.37 0.50
CA HIS A 19 -6.47 3.02 -0.62
C HIS A 19 -5.69 3.17 -1.93
N CYS A 20 -5.99 2.34 -2.91
CA CYS A 20 -5.51 2.54 -4.26
C CYS A 20 -6.58 2.30 -5.32
N ILE A 21 -6.42 3.01 -6.44
CA ILE A 21 -7.06 2.72 -7.71
C ILE A 21 -5.94 2.38 -8.70
N TYR A 22 -5.95 1.15 -9.21
CA TYR A 22 -4.99 0.71 -10.20
C TYR A 22 -5.59 0.84 -11.60
N LYS A 23 -4.87 1.56 -12.47
CA LYS A 23 -5.22 1.70 -13.88
C LYS A 23 -4.10 1.09 -14.70
N ASN A 24 -4.44 0.12 -15.53
CA ASN A 24 -3.54 -0.44 -16.54
C ASN A 24 -3.96 0.11 -17.91
N GLU A 25 -3.06 0.84 -18.56
CA GLU A 25 -3.33 1.61 -19.78
C GLU A 25 -4.61 2.47 -19.68
N LYS A 26 -5.72 2.00 -20.27
CA LYS A 26 -7.03 2.66 -20.29
C LYS A 26 -8.08 2.00 -19.39
N LYS A 27 -7.78 0.84 -18.79
CA LYS A 27 -8.73 0.07 -17.97
C LYS A 27 -8.40 0.18 -16.50
N ILE A 28 -9.43 0.38 -15.68
CA ILE A 28 -9.30 0.29 -14.23
C ILE A 28 -9.35 -1.20 -13.87
N VAL A 29 -8.41 -1.64 -13.04
CA VAL A 29 -8.31 -3.03 -12.60
C VAL A 29 -9.23 -3.22 -11.40
N SER A 30 -9.92 -4.34 -11.35
CA SER A 30 -10.79 -4.66 -10.22
C SER A 30 -9.98 -4.88 -8.94
N SER A 31 -10.53 -4.42 -7.81
CA SER A 31 -9.91 -4.49 -6.47
C SER A 31 -9.55 -5.91 -6.06
N ASN A 32 -10.26 -6.94 -6.56
CA ASN A 32 -9.97 -8.34 -6.29
C ASN A 32 -8.65 -8.86 -6.91
N LYS A 33 -8.13 -8.19 -7.95
CA LYS A 33 -6.84 -8.50 -8.60
C LYS A 33 -5.68 -7.68 -8.00
N ILE A 34 -5.98 -6.82 -7.03
CA ILE A 34 -4.97 -5.99 -6.38
C ILE A 34 -4.25 -6.78 -5.30
N VAL A 35 -2.93 -6.69 -5.32
CA VAL A 35 -2.06 -7.18 -4.26
C VAL A 35 -1.22 -6.03 -3.72
N TRP A 36 -1.04 -6.00 -2.41
CA TRP A 36 -0.27 -4.99 -1.72
C TRP A 36 1.09 -5.53 -1.30
N TRP A 37 2.12 -4.71 -1.48
CA TRP A 37 3.49 -5.01 -1.11
C TRP A 37 4.10 -3.89 -0.27
N LEU A 38 4.89 -4.27 0.73
CA LEU A 38 5.72 -3.36 1.49
C LEU A 38 7.17 -3.46 1.00
N ASN A 39 7.72 -2.32 0.60
CA ASN A 39 9.08 -2.17 0.07
C ASN A 39 9.42 -3.13 -1.09
N LEU A 40 8.41 -3.62 -1.84
CA LEU A 40 8.53 -4.69 -2.84
C LEU A 40 9.23 -5.97 -2.31
N ALA A 41 9.32 -6.14 -1.00
CA ALA A 41 10.01 -7.25 -0.35
C ALA A 41 9.03 -8.18 0.37
N GLU A 42 7.99 -7.59 0.97
CA GLU A 42 6.99 -8.33 1.74
C GLU A 42 5.62 -8.17 1.08
N ARG A 43 4.98 -9.29 0.74
CA ARG A 43 3.60 -9.30 0.26
C ARG A 43 2.67 -9.25 1.46
N ILE A 44 1.79 -8.26 1.49
CA ILE A 44 0.81 -8.12 2.58
C ILE A 44 -0.28 -9.20 2.42
N PRO A 45 -0.65 -9.93 3.48
CA PRO A 45 -1.72 -10.91 3.46
C PRO A 45 -3.06 -10.34 3.01
N GLN A 46 -3.83 -11.11 2.23
CA GLN A 46 -5.19 -10.71 1.82
C GLN A 46 -6.16 -10.51 2.99
N SER A 47 -5.90 -11.10 4.15
CA SER A 47 -6.69 -10.88 5.37
C SER A 47 -6.62 -9.44 5.89
N GLN A 48 -5.65 -8.65 5.42
CA GLN A 48 -5.52 -7.22 5.74
C GLN A 48 -6.16 -6.32 4.67
N TYR A 49 -6.79 -6.92 3.66
CA TYR A 49 -7.40 -6.17 2.56
C TYR A 49 -8.90 -6.01 2.84
N ASP A 50 -9.41 -4.83 2.55
CA ASP A 50 -10.84 -4.57 2.50
C ASP A 50 -11.23 -4.22 1.05
N VAL A 51 -12.33 -4.78 0.58
CA VAL A 51 -12.97 -4.36 -0.68
C VAL A 51 -13.92 -3.21 -0.33
N VAL A 52 -13.51 -1.98 -0.65
CA VAL A 52 -14.34 -0.78 -0.44
C VAL A 52 -15.30 -0.59 -1.62
N ASP A 53 -14.82 -0.87 -2.82
CA ASP A 53 -15.55 -0.81 -4.09
C ASP A 53 -14.92 -1.80 -5.08
N ASP A 54 -15.61 -2.10 -6.18
CA ASP A 54 -15.12 -2.95 -7.28
C ASP A 54 -13.76 -2.53 -7.83
N HIS A 55 -13.38 -1.24 -7.69
CA HIS A 55 -12.13 -0.69 -8.21
C HIS A 55 -11.24 0.01 -7.16
N ILE A 56 -11.68 0.06 -5.91
CA ILE A 56 -10.93 0.66 -4.80
C ILE A 56 -10.49 -0.47 -3.87
N SER A 57 -9.20 -0.75 -3.87
CA SER A 57 -8.60 -1.67 -2.90
C SER A 57 -8.13 -0.89 -1.69
N LYS A 58 -8.37 -1.42 -0.49
CA LYS A 58 -7.85 -0.89 0.77
C LYS A 58 -6.96 -1.93 1.44
N VAL A 59 -5.85 -1.49 2.01
CA VAL A 59 -5.01 -2.29 2.90
C VAL A 59 -4.92 -1.63 4.26
N THR A 60 -5.01 -2.41 5.33
CA THR A 60 -4.89 -1.94 6.70
C THR A 60 -3.66 -2.56 7.36
N PHE A 61 -2.80 -1.72 7.94
CA PHE A 61 -1.62 -2.13 8.69
C PHE A 61 -1.91 -1.98 10.19
N PRO A 62 -2.09 -3.09 10.93
CA PRO A 62 -2.33 -3.03 12.36
C PRO A 62 -1.00 -2.98 13.14
N ASN A 63 -1.03 -2.31 14.29
CA ASN A 63 0.04 -2.33 15.30
C ASN A 63 1.44 -2.16 14.70
N LEU A 64 1.65 -1.03 14.02
CA LEU A 64 2.87 -0.77 13.27
C LEU A 64 4.11 -0.63 14.16
N ASN A 65 5.23 -1.19 13.70
CA ASN A 65 6.55 -0.94 14.28
C ASN A 65 7.20 0.30 13.65
N ALA A 66 8.16 0.91 14.35
CA ALA A 66 8.91 2.04 13.85
C ALA A 66 9.61 1.71 12.52
N THR A 67 9.56 2.65 11.57
CA THR A 67 10.21 2.51 10.27
C THR A 67 11.72 2.39 10.46
N LYS A 68 12.32 1.39 9.82
CA LYS A 68 13.78 1.18 9.84
C LYS A 68 14.41 1.86 8.63
N PRO A 69 15.41 2.74 8.80
CA PRO A 69 16.10 3.35 7.67
C PRO A 69 16.71 2.30 6.73
N ARG A 70 16.50 2.47 5.42
CA ARG A 70 17.06 1.61 4.36
C ARG A 70 17.89 2.48 3.42
N GLY A 71 19.19 2.59 3.72
CA GLY A 71 20.09 3.49 2.99
C GLY A 71 19.69 4.96 3.20
N LYS A 72 19.28 5.64 2.13
CA LYS A 72 18.83 7.05 2.18
C LYS A 72 17.33 7.20 2.49
N PHE A 73 16.57 6.11 2.52
CA PHE A 73 15.12 6.14 2.72
C PHE A 73 14.77 5.94 4.19
N THR A 74 13.89 6.79 4.72
CA THR A 74 13.42 6.78 6.12
C THR A 74 11.93 6.43 6.24
N TYR A 75 11.35 5.88 5.19
CA TYR A 75 9.95 5.43 5.12
C TYR A 75 9.87 3.99 4.61
N ASP A 76 8.75 3.35 4.88
CA ASP A 76 8.34 2.15 4.17
C ASP A 76 7.49 2.52 2.95
N ALA A 77 7.83 1.98 1.80
CA ALA A 77 7.13 2.21 0.54
C ALA A 77 6.00 1.19 0.38
N VAL A 78 4.76 1.66 0.26
CA VAL A 78 3.57 0.83 0.11
C VAL A 78 3.16 0.80 -1.36
N TYR A 79 3.17 -0.40 -1.95
CA TYR A 79 2.86 -0.62 -3.36
C TYR A 79 1.53 -1.33 -3.54
N CYS A 80 0.73 -0.80 -4.45
CA CYS A 80 -0.47 -1.45 -4.97
C CYS A 80 -0.17 -1.95 -6.38
N CYS A 81 -0.32 -3.26 -6.58
CA CYS A 81 0.07 -3.96 -7.80
C CYS A 81 -1.10 -4.79 -8.36
N SER A 82 -1.11 -4.99 -9.67
CA SER A 82 -2.05 -5.88 -10.35
C SER A 82 -1.41 -7.25 -10.53
N GLU A 83 -1.65 -8.18 -9.60
CA GLU A 83 -1.07 -9.53 -9.50
C GLU A 83 0.45 -9.62 -9.73
N ARG A 84 0.91 -9.54 -10.99
CA ARG A 84 2.32 -9.65 -11.42
C ARG A 84 2.95 -8.31 -11.81
N GLU A 85 2.17 -7.24 -11.91
CA GLU A 85 2.62 -5.95 -12.41
C GLU A 85 2.52 -4.87 -11.32
N CYS A 86 3.65 -4.25 -11.00
CA CYS A 86 3.72 -3.13 -10.08
C CYS A 86 4.16 -1.88 -10.84
N HIS A 87 3.39 -0.80 -10.70
CA HIS A 87 3.80 0.50 -11.20
C HIS A 87 4.92 1.08 -10.30
N HIS A 88 5.82 1.88 -10.85
CA HIS A 88 6.92 2.52 -10.09
C HIS A 88 6.47 3.51 -9.00
N ARG A 89 5.16 3.80 -8.88
CA ARG A 89 4.62 4.74 -7.90
C ARG A 89 4.17 3.99 -6.66
N TYR A 90 4.43 4.56 -5.49
CA TYR A 90 4.10 4.01 -4.18
C TYR A 90 3.55 5.12 -3.27
N ALA A 91 2.92 4.70 -2.17
CA ALA A 91 2.64 5.57 -1.03
C ALA A 91 3.77 5.48 0.01
N GLU A 92 3.99 6.53 0.78
CA GLU A 92 5.03 6.55 1.81
C GLU A 92 4.42 6.41 3.21
N LEU A 93 4.94 5.50 4.02
CA LEU A 93 4.55 5.30 5.41
C LEU A 93 5.75 5.62 6.31
N TYR A 94 5.57 6.59 7.21
CA TYR A 94 6.52 6.97 8.25
C TYR A 94 5.95 6.57 9.60
N VAL A 95 6.68 5.76 10.37
CA VAL A 95 6.26 5.32 11.72
C VAL A 95 7.34 5.73 12.72
N ILE A 96 7.00 6.65 13.60
CA ILE A 96 7.89 7.24 14.62
C ILE A 96 7.50 6.86 16.04
#